data_AF-A0A838PAF2-F1
#
_entry.id   AF-A0A838PAF2-F1
#
_cell.length_a   1.000
_cell.length_b   1.000
_cell.length_c   1.000
_cell.angle_alpha   90.00
_cell.angle_beta   90.00
_cell.angle_gamma   90.00
#
_symmetry.space_group_name_H-M   'P 1'
#
loop_
_entity.id
_entity.type
_entity.pdbx_description
1 polymer ?
#
loop_
_entity_poly.entity_id
_entity_poly.type
_entity_poly.pdbx_seq_one_letter_code
_entity_poly.pdbx_strand_id
1 'polypeptide(L)'
;MSSERAAAVEPVSHPRLRESSSSSSPPVQLRIADHPVRDRVQRMVTLALSLLNEAQNLARDKAFTEASAQLRSLNIEEGIDFYKEVERFEIELIRLALDRTHGCQAKAARLLQIKPTTLNSKIKLMGIEY
;
A
#
# COMPACT_ATOMS: atom_id res chain seq x y z
N MET A 1 62.43 -22.41 -28.15
CA MET A 1 63.51 -23.32 -27.73
C MET A 1 63.08 -23.90 -26.39
N SER A 2 62.31 -24.99 -26.41
CA SER A 2 62.84 -26.37 -26.28
C SER A 2 63.18 -26.66 -24.82
N SER A 3 62.80 -27.76 -24.17
CA SER A 3 62.24 -29.03 -24.63
C SER A 3 61.81 -29.78 -23.35
N GLU A 4 60.63 -30.41 -23.30
CA GLU A 4 60.41 -31.87 -23.48
C GLU A 4 60.26 -32.66 -22.17
N ARG A 5 59.11 -33.38 -22.11
CA ARG A 5 58.91 -34.81 -21.72
C ARG A 5 59.28 -35.23 -20.28
N ALA A 6 58.68 -36.24 -19.66
CA ALA A 6 57.95 -37.45 -20.05
C ALA A 6 57.03 -37.84 -18.85
N ALA A 7 55.78 -38.26 -19.04
CA ALA A 7 55.31 -39.64 -19.26
C ALA A 7 55.76 -40.70 -18.22
N ALA A 8 54.81 -41.18 -17.41
CA ALA A 8 54.70 -42.54 -16.83
C ALA A 8 53.33 -42.60 -16.12
N VAL A 9 52.26 -43.15 -16.71
CA VAL A 9 51.89 -44.57 -16.88
C VAL A 9 51.85 -45.33 -15.55
N GLU A 10 50.63 -45.79 -15.23
CA GLU A 10 50.21 -46.56 -14.05
C GLU A 10 50.92 -47.91 -13.86
N PRO A 11 50.63 -48.58 -12.73
CA PRO A 11 49.99 -49.88 -12.90
C PRO A 11 48.72 -50.07 -12.05
N VAL A 12 47.69 -50.58 -12.74
CA VAL A 12 46.48 -51.21 -12.21
C VAL A 12 46.81 -52.47 -11.40
N SER A 13 46.13 -52.66 -10.26
CA SER A 13 45.79 -53.99 -9.71
C SER A 13 44.58 -53.89 -8.76
N HIS A 14 43.40 -54.27 -9.27
CA HIS A 14 42.25 -54.76 -8.48
C HIS A 14 42.49 -56.24 -8.09
N PRO A 15 41.63 -56.95 -7.32
CA PRO A 15 40.55 -56.56 -6.40
C PRO A 15 40.62 -57.30 -5.03
N ARG A 16 39.91 -56.83 -4.01
CA ARG A 16 39.21 -57.77 -3.10
C ARG A 16 37.97 -57.12 -2.50
N LEU A 17 36.85 -57.69 -2.92
CA LEU A 17 35.50 -57.45 -2.42
C LEU A 17 35.47 -57.58 -0.90
N ARG A 18 34.85 -56.61 -0.24
CA ARG A 18 34.01 -56.93 0.91
C ARG A 18 32.72 -56.16 0.79
N GLU A 19 31.67 -56.96 0.70
CA GLU A 19 30.31 -56.60 0.43
C GLU A 19 29.69 -55.75 1.55
N SER A 20 28.76 -54.91 1.14
CA SER A 20 27.47 -54.63 1.80
C SER A 20 27.45 -54.26 3.28
N SER A 21 27.11 -52.99 3.54
CA SER A 21 25.98 -52.69 4.44
C SER A 21 25.51 -51.24 4.25
N SER A 22 24.41 -51.11 3.51
CA SER A 22 23.22 -50.31 3.80
C SER A 22 23.29 -49.06 4.68
N SER A 23 22.51 -48.05 4.24
CA SER A 23 21.91 -46.93 4.98
C SER A 23 22.88 -45.79 5.29
N SER A 24 22.56 -44.51 5.14
CA SER A 24 21.27 -43.82 5.01
C SER A 24 21.64 -42.40 4.58
N SER A 25 21.18 -41.92 3.42
CA SER A 25 21.23 -40.49 3.14
C SER A 25 20.45 -39.75 4.24
N PRO A 26 20.99 -38.70 4.87
CA PRO A 26 20.20 -37.95 5.84
C PRO A 26 19.02 -37.33 5.08
N PRO A 27 17.79 -37.40 5.60
CA PRO A 27 16.72 -36.62 5.02
C PRO A 27 17.12 -35.15 5.18
N VAL A 28 17.03 -34.38 4.11
CA VAL A 28 17.00 -32.92 4.20
C VAL A 28 15.76 -32.59 5.01
N GLN A 29 15.92 -32.54 6.32
CA GLN A 29 14.92 -32.02 7.24
C GLN A 29 14.86 -30.54 6.92
N LEU A 30 13.93 -30.16 6.06
CA LEU A 30 13.48 -28.79 5.93
C LEU A 30 12.90 -28.42 7.30
N ARG A 31 13.77 -27.94 8.19
CA ARG A 31 13.36 -27.36 9.46
C ARG A 31 12.55 -26.14 9.09
N ILE A 32 11.24 -26.33 9.02
CA ILE A 32 10.28 -25.27 9.22
C ILE A 32 10.61 -24.79 10.63
N ALA A 33 11.48 -23.79 10.72
CA ALA A 33 11.70 -23.09 11.95
C ALA A 33 10.31 -22.71 12.44
N ASP A 34 9.95 -23.16 13.64
CA ASP A 34 8.76 -22.67 14.32
C ASP A 34 8.91 -21.16 14.40
N HIS A 35 8.28 -20.44 13.46
CA HIS A 35 8.20 -18.99 13.54
C HIS A 35 7.23 -18.77 14.70
N PRO A 36 7.72 -18.27 15.86
CA PRO A 36 6.92 -18.19 17.06
C PRO A 36 5.62 -17.45 16.72
N VAL A 37 4.50 -17.84 17.33
CA VAL A 37 3.15 -17.31 17.06
C VAL A 37 3.13 -15.77 16.96
N ARG A 38 4.05 -15.09 17.66
CA ARG A 38 4.34 -13.66 17.54
C ARG A 38 4.58 -13.19 16.10
N ASP A 39 5.31 -13.94 15.29
CA ASP A 39 5.56 -13.64 13.87
C ASP A 39 4.31 -13.83 13.02
N ARG A 40 3.46 -14.79 13.36
CA ARG A 40 2.19 -15.01 12.65
C ARG A 40 1.18 -13.91 12.96
N VAL A 41 1.07 -13.51 14.23
CA VAL A 41 0.27 -12.34 14.63
C VAL A 41 0.81 -11.08 13.98
N GLN A 42 2.14 -10.90 13.98
CA GLN A 42 2.76 -9.75 13.32
C GLN A 42 2.49 -9.72 11.81
N ARG A 43 2.59 -10.87 11.11
CA ARG A 43 2.22 -10.98 9.70
C ARG A 43 0.75 -10.63 9.46
N MET A 44 -0.14 -11.10 10.33
CA MET A 44 -1.57 -10.78 10.24
C MET A 44 -1.83 -9.29 10.45
N VAL A 45 -1.14 -8.65 11.40
CA VAL A 45 -1.22 -7.20 11.62
C VAL A 45 -0.69 -6.45 10.40
N THR A 46 0.45 -6.85 9.84
CA THR A 46 1.01 -6.24 8.62
C THR A 46 0.02 -6.35 7.45
N LEU A 47 -0.57 -7.52 7.23
CA LEU A 47 -1.57 -7.72 6.18
C LEU A 47 -2.83 -6.88 6.42
N ALA A 48 -3.32 -6.80 7.65
CA ALA A 48 -4.48 -5.98 7.99
C ALA A 48 -4.23 -4.49 7.72
N LEU A 49 -3.03 -4.00 8.05
CA LEU A 49 -2.62 -2.62 7.76
C LEU A 49 -2.48 -2.37 6.25
N SER A 50 -1.90 -3.30 5.50
CA SER A 50 -1.82 -3.22 4.04
C SER A 50 -3.22 -3.20 3.39
N LEU A 51 -4.13 -4.06 3.84
CA LEU A 51 -5.51 -4.10 3.36
C LEU A 51 -6.28 -2.82 3.70
N LEU A 52 -6.09 -2.27 4.91
CA LEU A 52 -6.69 -1.00 5.30
C LEU A 52 -6.21 0.14 4.40
N ASN A 53 -4.91 0.20 4.14
CA ASN A 53 -4.34 1.23 3.26
C ASN A 53 -4.87 1.09 1.83
N GLU A 54 -4.96 -0.14 1.32
CA GLU A 54 -5.51 -0.41 -0.01
C GLU A 54 -6.99 -0.02 -0.10
N ALA A 55 -7.80 -0.37 0.90
CA ALA A 55 -9.20 0.03 0.97
C ALA A 55 -9.37 1.55 1.02
N GLN A 56 -8.50 2.25 1.76
CA GLN A 56 -8.49 3.71 1.82
C GLN A 56 -8.09 4.34 0.48
N ASN A 57 -7.15 3.74 -0.26
CA ASN A 57 -6.74 4.21 -1.58
C ASN A 57 -7.87 4.02 -2.59
N LEU A 58 -8.48 2.83 -2.65
CA LEU A 58 -9.63 2.57 -3.52
C LEU A 58 -10.81 3.49 -3.22
N ALA A 59 -11.05 3.83 -1.94
CA ALA A 59 -12.07 4.80 -1.56
C ALA A 59 -11.74 6.22 -2.06
N ARG A 60 -10.47 6.63 -2.01
CA ARG A 60 -10.03 7.93 -2.57
C ARG A 60 -10.15 7.96 -4.08
N ASP A 61 -9.77 6.89 -4.77
CA ASP A 61 -9.84 6.79 -6.22
C ASP A 61 -11.30 6.87 -6.71
N LYS A 62 -12.22 6.19 -6.01
CA LYS A 62 -13.66 6.32 -6.27
C LYS A 62 -14.16 7.75 -6.08
N ALA A 63 -13.83 8.39 -4.96
CA ALA A 63 -14.22 9.77 -4.71
C ALA A 63 -13.66 10.73 -5.79
N PHE A 64 -12.44 10.50 -6.27
CA PHE A 64 -11.86 11.25 -7.37
C PHE A 64 -12.60 11.01 -8.70
N THR A 65 -12.92 9.75 -9.02
CA THR A 65 -13.69 9.43 -10.23
C THR A 65 -15.09 10.04 -10.21
N GLU A 66 -15.77 10.05 -9.07
CA GLU A 66 -17.09 10.66 -8.91
C GLU A 66 -17.02 12.19 -9.06
N ALA A 67 -16.05 12.85 -8.42
CA ALA A 67 -15.83 14.30 -8.59
C ALA A 67 -15.52 14.66 -10.05
N SER A 68 -14.72 13.83 -10.74
CA SER A 68 -14.44 14.04 -12.17
C SER A 68 -15.66 13.82 -13.06
N ALA A 69 -16.56 12.90 -12.69
CA ALA A 69 -17.82 12.67 -13.40
C ALA A 69 -18.80 13.83 -13.19
N GLN A 70 -18.84 14.42 -11.99
CA GLN A 70 -19.62 15.62 -11.71
C GLN A 70 -19.16 16.81 -12.57
N LEU A 71 -17.85 17.03 -12.71
CA LEU A 71 -17.33 18.07 -13.61
C LEU A 71 -17.71 17.82 -15.09
N ARG A 72 -17.73 16.55 -15.53
CA ARG A 72 -18.18 16.18 -16.88
C ARG A 72 -19.69 16.37 -17.08
N SER A 73 -20.47 16.37 -16.00
CA SER A 73 -21.92 16.61 -16.06
C SER A 73 -22.30 18.09 -16.15
N LEU A 74 -21.34 19.01 -15.95
CA LEU A 74 -21.58 20.43 -16.15
C LEU A 74 -21.77 20.70 -17.64
N ASN A 75 -23.00 20.99 -18.04
CA ASN A 75 -23.30 21.36 -19.42
C ASN A 75 -22.87 22.81 -19.67
N ILE A 76 -21.57 23.01 -19.88
CA ILE A 76 -20.99 24.33 -20.17
C ILE A 76 -21.58 24.92 -21.45
N GLU A 77 -22.00 24.10 -22.41
CA GLU A 77 -22.58 24.55 -23.67
C GLU A 77 -23.91 25.28 -23.49
N GLU A 78 -24.72 24.88 -22.50
CA GLU A 78 -25.96 25.59 -22.13
C GLU A 78 -25.74 26.77 -21.17
N GLY A 79 -24.50 26.94 -20.70
CA GLY A 79 -24.11 27.95 -19.73
C GLY A 79 -24.30 27.49 -18.28
N ILE A 80 -23.38 27.92 -17.40
CA ILE A 80 -23.41 27.62 -15.97
C ILE A 80 -23.29 28.90 -15.14
N ASP A 81 -23.90 28.90 -13.96
CA ASP A 81 -23.67 29.94 -12.95
C ASP A 81 -22.38 29.62 -12.19
N PHE A 82 -21.30 30.29 -12.59
CA PHE A 82 -19.97 30.09 -12.01
C PHE A 82 -19.95 30.27 -10.49
N TYR A 83 -20.66 31.27 -9.96
CA TYR A 83 -20.62 31.55 -8.53
C TYR A 83 -21.35 30.48 -7.72
N LYS A 84 -22.48 29.98 -8.22
CA LYS A 84 -23.16 28.82 -7.60
C LYS A 84 -22.32 27.56 -7.65
N GLU A 85 -21.60 27.33 -8.75
CA GLU A 85 -20.73 26.17 -8.90
C GLU A 85 -19.55 26.22 -7.92
N VAL A 86 -18.91 27.38 -7.80
CA VAL A 86 -17.85 27.62 -6.82
C VAL A 86 -18.38 27.47 -5.40
N GLU A 87 -19.56 27.99 -5.10
CA GLU A 87 -20.18 27.84 -3.77
C GLU A 87 -20.43 26.36 -3.43
N ARG A 88 -20.97 25.57 -4.37
CA ARG A 88 -21.17 24.13 -4.16
C ARG A 88 -19.84 23.42 -3.89
N PHE A 89 -18.82 23.72 -4.70
CA PHE A 89 -17.50 23.15 -4.51
C PHE A 89 -16.89 23.53 -3.14
N GLU A 90 -17.04 24.79 -2.72
CA GLU A 90 -16.59 25.23 -1.39
C GLU A 90 -17.31 24.48 -0.25
N ILE A 91 -18.62 24.24 -0.37
CA ILE A 91 -19.40 23.48 0.62
C ILE A 91 -18.85 22.06 0.76
N GLU A 92 -18.66 21.36 -0.36
CA GLU A 92 -18.13 20.00 -0.37
C GLU A 92 -16.71 19.93 0.20
N LEU A 93 -15.86 20.90 -0.14
CA LEU A 93 -14.50 20.99 0.37
C LEU A 93 -14.47 21.19 1.89
N ILE A 94 -15.36 22.03 2.42
CA ILE A 94 -15.50 22.25 3.86
C ILE A 94 -16.00 20.99 4.56
N ARG A 95 -17.03 20.32 4.03
CA ARG A 95 -17.56 19.07 4.60
C ARG A 95 -16.49 18.00 4.67
N LEU A 96 -15.73 17.81 3.59
CA LEU A 96 -14.63 16.85 3.55
C LEU A 96 -13.57 17.15 4.60
N ALA A 97 -13.19 18.42 4.80
CA ALA A 97 -12.22 18.79 5.82
C ALA A 97 -12.73 18.55 7.25
N LEU A 98 -14.03 18.77 7.49
CA LEU A 98 -14.67 18.47 8.77
C LEU A 98 -14.71 16.96 9.03
N ASP A 99 -15.08 16.16 8.03
CA ASP A 99 -15.07 14.69 8.10
C ASP A 99 -13.69 14.14 8.46
N ARG A 100 -12.65 14.64 7.78
CA ARG A 100 -11.26 14.24 8.03
C ARG A 100 -10.73 14.63 9.40
N THR A 101 -11.38 15.58 10.06
CA THR A 101 -10.97 16.10 11.37
C THR A 101 -11.94 15.77 12.48
N HIS A 102 -12.93 14.92 12.21
CA HIS A 102 -14.00 14.53 13.13
C HIS A 102 -14.70 15.76 13.73
N GLY A 103 -14.94 16.78 12.90
CA GLY A 103 -15.67 18.00 13.25
C GLY A 103 -14.88 19.09 13.94
N CYS A 104 -13.59 18.87 14.14
CA CYS A 104 -12.75 19.89 14.74
C CYS A 104 -12.47 21.03 13.74
N GLN A 105 -13.32 22.06 13.75
CA GLN A 105 -13.22 23.22 12.84
C GLN A 105 -11.82 23.86 12.83
N ALA A 106 -11.14 23.94 13.98
CA ALA A 106 -9.77 24.48 14.05
C ALA A 106 -8.74 23.58 13.34
N LYS A 107 -8.95 22.26 13.29
CA LYS A 107 -8.13 21.35 12.48
C LYS A 107 -8.54 21.44 11.01
N ALA A 108 -9.83 21.51 10.69
CA ALA A 108 -10.32 21.66 9.32
C ALA A 108 -9.80 22.95 8.66
N ALA A 109 -9.84 24.08 9.38
CA ALA A 109 -9.32 25.37 8.92
C ALA A 109 -7.82 25.30 8.61
N ARG A 110 -7.05 24.56 9.43
CA ARG A 110 -5.64 24.29 9.16
C ARG A 110 -5.42 23.43 7.92
N LEU A 111 -6.23 22.39 7.71
CA LEU A 111 -6.16 21.57 6.49
C LEU A 111 -6.47 22.38 5.23
N LEU A 112 -7.45 23.27 5.32
CA LEU A 112 -7.86 24.16 4.23
C LEU A 112 -7.00 25.43 4.10
N GLN A 113 -6.00 25.60 4.97
CA GLN A 113 -5.10 26.76 4.99
C GLN A 113 -5.82 28.12 5.08
N ILE A 114 -6.92 28.18 5.82
CA ILE A 114 -7.66 29.43 6.08
C ILE A 114 -7.74 29.73 7.56
N LYS A 115 -8.02 30.99 7.90
CA LYS A 115 -8.20 31.39 9.29
C LYS A 115 -9.43 30.66 9.88
N PRO A 116 -9.38 30.21 11.15
CA PRO A 116 -10.54 29.60 11.81
C PRO A 116 -11.78 30.49 11.81
N THR A 117 -11.61 31.80 11.94
CA THR A 117 -12.71 32.77 11.87
C THR A 117 -13.37 32.82 10.48
N THR A 118 -12.57 32.71 9.41
CA THR A 118 -13.08 32.62 8.04
C THR A 118 -13.88 31.35 7.81
N LEU A 119 -13.35 30.20 8.27
CA LEU A 119 -14.07 28.93 8.15
C LEU A 119 -15.41 28.97 8.90
N ASN A 120 -15.41 29.48 10.14
CA ASN A 120 -16.63 29.61 10.94
C ASN A 120 -17.69 30.49 10.24
N SER A 121 -17.29 31.63 9.67
CA SER A 121 -18.22 32.47 8.91
C SER A 121 -18.78 31.77 7.68
N LYS A 122 -17.96 31.02 6.93
CA LYS A 122 -18.41 30.23 5.77
C LYS A 122 -19.40 29.13 6.18
N ILE A 123 -19.10 28.37 7.24
CA ILE A 123 -20.00 27.32 7.77
C ILE A 123 -21.38 27.90 8.11
N LYS A 124 -21.43 29.05 8.77
CA LYS A 124 -22.70 29.72 9.12
C LYS A 124 -23.45 30.23 7.91
N LEU A 125 -22.76 30.89 6.99
CA LEU A 125 -23.36 31.44 5.77
C LEU A 125 -23.99 30.33 4.91
N MET A 126 -23.32 29.19 4.80
CA MET A 126 -23.69 28.07 3.95
C MET A 126 -24.62 27.05 4.65
N GLY A 127 -24.93 27.23 5.94
CA GLY A 127 -25.78 26.32 6.70
C GLY A 127 -25.22 24.89 6.82
N ILE A 128 -23.90 24.74 6.98
CA ILE A 128 -23.27 23.43 7.08
C ILE A 128 -23.39 22.92 8.53
N GLU A 129 -24.03 21.76 8.70
CA GLU A 129 -24.13 21.05 9.98
C GLU A 129 -23.06 19.96 10.08
N TYR A 130 -22.46 19.84 11.27
CA TYR A 130 -21.48 18.81 11.60
C TYR A 130 -21.47 18.50 13.10
#